data_AF-A0A930AC93-F1
#
_entry.id   AF-A0A930AC93-F1
#
_cell.length_a   1.000
_cell.length_b   1.000
_cell.length_c   1.000
_cell.angle_alpha   90.00
_cell.angle_beta   90.00
_cell.angle_gamma   90.00
#
_symmetry.space_group_name_H-M   'P 1'
#
loop_
_entity.id
_entity.type
_entity.pdbx_description
1 polymer ?
#
loop_
_entity_poly.entity_id
_entity_poly.type
_entity_poly.pdbx_seq_one_letter_code
_entity_poly.pdbx_strand_id
1 'polypeptide(L)'
;MYSIQNQCRDTIYYNPNIKKLYVIDKKIDNKLQYEVRATIDNDDRLLGRYSDKAVAQEVMNDLISDSYWNDTAVFCMPEDK
;
A
#
# COMPACT_ATOMS: atom_id res chain seq x y z
N MET A 1 11.98 9.09 -6.53
CA MET A 1 10.87 8.97 -5.58
C MET A 1 10.33 10.37 -5.25
N TYR A 2 9.12 10.71 -5.67
CA TYR A 2 8.44 11.88 -5.13
C TYR A 2 7.65 11.43 -3.91
N SER A 3 8.06 11.89 -2.73
CA SER A 3 7.28 11.68 -1.52
C SER A 3 7.06 12.99 -0.82
N ILE A 4 5.91 13.09 -0.17
CA ILE A 4 5.54 14.21 0.66
C ILE A 4 5.51 13.66 2.09
N GLN A 5 6.05 14.42 3.04
CA GLN A 5 5.87 14.11 4.45
C GLN A 5 4.73 14.97 4.99
N ASN A 6 3.77 14.34 5.65
CA ASN A 6 2.75 15.09 6.38
C ASN A 6 3.35 15.66 7.69
N GLN A 7 2.55 16.46 8.41
CA GLN A 7 2.97 17.04 9.69
C GLN A 7 3.28 15.98 10.76
N CYS A 8 2.72 14.78 10.62
CA CYS A 8 2.97 13.62 11.48
C CYS A 8 4.24 12.83 11.12
N ARG A 9 5.00 13.26 10.09
CA ARG A 9 6.17 12.58 9.53
C ARG A 9 5.86 11.26 8.81
N ASP A 10 4.60 11.00 8.52
CA ASP A 10 4.23 9.91 7.63
C ASP A 10 4.65 10.26 6.21
N THR A 11 5.21 9.27 5.51
CA THR A 11 5.65 9.43 4.13
C THR A 11 4.54 9.00 3.19
N ILE A 12 4.03 9.94 2.40
CA ILE A 12 3.08 9.71 1.33
C ILE A 12 3.86 9.61 0.03
N TYR A 13 3.77 8.47 -0.65
CA TYR A 13 4.41 8.29 -1.95
C TYR A 13 3.50 8.82 -3.05
N TYR A 14 4.01 9.77 -3.83
CA TYR A 14 3.33 10.30 -5.01
C TYR A 14 3.92 9.65 -6.26
N ASN A 15 3.07 8.98 -7.05
CA ASN A 15 3.46 8.20 -8.22
C ASN A 15 4.62 7.21 -7.93
N PRO A 16 4.44 6.27 -6.97
CA PRO A 16 5.47 5.29 -6.64
C PRO A 16 5.74 4.34 -7.82
N ASN A 17 7.01 4.04 -8.09
CA ASN A 17 7.36 2.96 -9.01
C ASN A 17 7.19 1.60 -8.31
N ILE A 18 5.99 1.05 -8.40
CA ILE A 18 5.63 -0.25 -7.85
C ILE A 18 6.18 -1.34 -8.77
N LYS A 19 7.16 -2.10 -8.29
CA LYS A 19 7.76 -3.22 -9.04
C LYS A 19 7.03 -4.54 -8.81
N LYS A 20 6.44 -4.71 -7.63
CA LYS A 20 5.80 -5.95 -7.21
C LYS A 20 4.77 -5.64 -6.13
N LEU A 21 3.60 -6.26 -6.21
CA LEU A 21 2.59 -6.36 -5.15
C LEU A 21 2.44 -7.83 -4.76
N TYR A 22 2.34 -8.11 -3.46
CA TYR A 22 2.22 -9.48 -2.97
C TYR A 22 1.67 -9.55 -1.55
N VAL A 23 1.12 -10.72 -1.18
CA VAL A 23 0.63 -11.03 0.17
C VAL A 23 1.57 -12.02 0.83
N ILE A 24 1.89 -11.81 2.11
CA ILE A 24 2.61 -12.78 2.94
C ILE A 24 1.84 -13.14 4.20
N ASP A 25 2.01 -14.38 4.63
CA ASP A 25 1.47 -14.90 5.88
C ASP A 25 2.48 -14.61 7.01
N LYS A 26 2.03 -14.03 8.12
CA LYS A 26 2.89 -13.64 9.25
C LYS A 26 2.20 -13.86 10.58
N LYS A 27 2.94 -14.41 11.55
CA LYS A 27 2.41 -14.61 12.91
C LYS A 27 2.77 -13.39 13.76
N ILE A 28 1.77 -12.65 14.21
CA ILE A 28 1.93 -11.46 15.06
C ILE A 28 1.05 -11.67 16.29
N ASP A 29 1.63 -11.55 17.50
CA ASP A 29 0.94 -11.78 18.77
C ASP A 29 0.17 -13.11 18.81
N ASN A 30 0.81 -14.18 18.32
CA ASN A 30 0.25 -15.52 18.15
C ASN A 30 -0.94 -15.66 17.19
N LYS A 31 -1.34 -14.59 16.51
CA LYS A 31 -2.39 -14.61 15.49
C LYS A 31 -1.78 -14.66 14.10
N LEU A 32 -2.35 -15.48 13.22
CA LEU A 32 -2.01 -15.44 11.79
C LEU A 32 -2.60 -14.17 11.20
N GLN A 33 -1.76 -13.39 10.54
CA GLN A 33 -2.15 -12.18 9.80
C GLN A 33 -1.56 -12.24 8.41
N TYR A 34 -2.21 -11.55 7.48
CA TYR A 34 -1.83 -11.45 6.09
C TYR A 34 -1.38 -10.01 5.83
N GLU A 35 -0.11 -9.83 5.47
CA GLU A 35 0.44 -8.52 5.12
C GLU A 35 0.35 -8.33 3.60
N VAL A 36 -0.32 -7.27 3.15
CA VAL A 36 -0.24 -6.80 1.77
C VAL A 36 0.98 -5.90 1.66
N ARG A 37 1.89 -6.23 0.75
CA ARG A 37 3.20 -5.58 0.60
C ARG A 37 3.45 -5.19 -0.84
N ALA A 38 4.25 -4.15 -1.01
CA ALA A 38 4.72 -3.70 -2.31
C ALA A 38 6.21 -3.39 -2.29
N THR A 39 6.90 -3.74 -3.37
CA THR A 39 8.25 -3.26 -3.63
C THR A 39 8.17 -1.91 -4.34
N ILE A 40 8.48 -0.84 -3.63
CA ILE A 40 8.47 0.54 -4.14
C ILE A 40 9.93 1.01 -4.14
N ASP A 41 10.45 1.39 -5.32
CA ASP A 41 11.83 1.89 -5.46
C ASP A 41 12.92 0.94 -4.87
N ASN A 42 12.70 -0.37 -4.97
CA ASN A 42 13.50 -1.48 -4.41
C ASN A 42 13.37 -1.71 -2.90
N ASP A 43 12.63 -0.86 -2.20
CA ASP A 43 12.32 -1.09 -0.80
C ASP A 43 11.02 -1.85 -0.65
N ASP A 44 11.02 -2.77 0.31
CA ASP A 44 9.85 -3.54 0.64
C ASP A 44 8.98 -2.81 1.66
N ARG A 45 7.75 -2.45 1.26
CA ARG A 45 6.84 -1.60 2.03
C ARG A 45 5.58 -2.37 2.41
N LEU A 46 5.17 -2.23 3.67
CA LEU A 46 3.90 -2.74 4.18
C LEU A 46 2.79 -1.75 3.80
N LEU A 47 1.75 -2.23 3.13
CA LEU A 47 0.58 -1.42 2.77
C LEU A 47 -0.57 -1.63 3.76
N GLY A 48 -0.73 -2.86 4.28
CA GLY A 48 -1.80 -3.17 5.22
C GLY A 48 -1.65 -4.56 5.84
N ARG A 49 -2.36 -4.77 6.96
CA ARG A 49 -2.45 -6.05 7.65
C ARG A 49 -3.90 -6.47 7.78
N TYR A 50 -4.18 -7.74 7.53
CA TYR A 50 -5.53 -8.29 7.53
C TYR A 50 -5.56 -9.60 8.30
N SER A 51 -6.69 -9.87 8.95
CA SER A 51 -6.92 -11.13 9.66
C SER A 51 -7.37 -12.26 8.71
N ASP A 52 -7.89 -11.90 7.54
CA ASP A 52 -8.42 -12.82 6.53
C ASP A 52 -7.61 -12.72 5.23
N LYS A 53 -7.28 -13.87 4.64
CA LYS A 53 -6.47 -13.96 3.43
C LYS A 53 -7.23 -13.49 2.19
N ALA A 54 -8.51 -13.82 2.08
CA ALA A 54 -9.34 -13.43 0.95
C ALA A 54 -9.47 -11.91 0.90
N VAL A 55 -9.65 -11.26 2.06
CA VAL A 55 -9.66 -9.79 2.16
C VAL A 55 -8.33 -9.19 1.74
N ALA A 56 -7.20 -9.75 2.18
CA ALA A 56 -5.87 -9.27 1.75
C ALA A 56 -5.66 -9.41 0.24
N GLN A 57 -6.18 -10.49 -0.36
CA GLN A 57 -6.10 -10.73 -1.80
C GLN A 57 -7.03 -9.81 -2.59
N GLU A 58 -8.24 -9.54 -2.09
CA GLU A 58 -9.17 -8.57 -2.67
C GLU A 58 -8.55 -7.18 -2.71
N VAL A 59 -8.03 -6.69 -1.59
CA VAL A 59 -7.32 -5.40 -1.54
C VAL A 59 -6.13 -5.37 -2.51
N MET A 60 -5.34 -6.44 -2.60
CA MET A 60 -4.25 -6.51 -3.56
C MET A 60 -4.76 -6.42 -5.01
N ASN A 61 -5.87 -7.08 -5.34
CA ASN A 61 -6.46 -7.04 -6.67
C ASN A 61 -7.05 -5.67 -6.98
N ASP A 62 -7.70 -5.02 -6.02
CA ASP A 62 -8.24 -3.66 -6.16
C ASP A 62 -7.11 -2.66 -6.43
N LEU A 63 -6.00 -2.78 -5.70
CA LEU A 63 -4.80 -1.97 -5.95
C LEU A 63 -4.27 -2.20 -7.37
N ILE A 64 -4.31 -3.43 -7.88
CA ILE A 64 -3.90 -3.72 -9.26
C ILE A 64 -4.91 -3.14 -10.27
N SER A 65 -6.21 -3.29 -10.04
CA SER A 65 -7.24 -2.85 -10.98
C SER A 65 -7.38 -1.33 -11.06
N ASP A 66 -7.18 -0.63 -9.94
CA ASP A 66 -7.30 0.81 -9.87
C ASP A 66 -6.05 1.54 -10.36
N SER A 67 -4.88 0.89 -10.35
CA SER A 67 -3.59 1.59 -10.53
C SER A 67 -2.66 1.04 -11.61
N TYR A 68 -3.07 0.03 -12.39
CA TYR A 68 -2.27 -0.42 -13.52
C TYR A 68 -2.39 0.54 -14.75
N TRP A 69 -1.68 1.68 -14.67
CA TRP A 69 -0.77 2.22 -15.71
C TRP A 69 -1.17 3.32 -16.70
N ASN A 70 -2.36 3.92 -16.72
CA ASN A 70 -2.63 5.02 -17.66
C ASN A 70 -3.15 6.31 -16.96
N ASP A 71 -2.27 7.31 -16.90
CA ASP A 71 -2.58 8.75 -16.97
C ASP A 71 -3.20 9.55 -15.82
N THR A 72 -3.61 9.02 -14.66
CA THR A 72 -4.49 9.84 -13.79
C THR A 72 -3.84 10.35 -12.51
N ALA A 73 -3.62 11.67 -12.47
CA ALA A 73 -3.25 12.43 -11.26
C ALA A 73 -4.34 12.31 -10.19
N VAL A 74 -3.96 12.03 -8.93
CA VAL A 74 -4.91 12.04 -7.80
C VAL A 74 -4.47 13.11 -6.78
N PHE A 75 -5.20 14.22 -6.78
CA PHE A 75 -5.33 15.21 -5.71
C PHE A 75 -6.78 15.06 -5.20
N CYS A 76 -7.14 15.06 -3.92
CA CYS A 76 -6.90 16.07 -2.88
C CYS A 76 -6.88 15.46 -1.47
N MET A 77 -6.07 16.04 -0.57
CA MET A 77 -6.27 15.89 0.88
C MET A 77 -7.47 16.76 1.29
N PRO A 78 -8.46 16.25 2.03
CA PRO A 78 -9.38 17.12 2.76
C PRO A 78 -8.58 17.84 3.84
N GLU A 79 -8.65 19.16 3.86
CA GLU A 79 -8.13 19.96 4.98
C GLU A 79 -8.85 19.54 6.27
N ASP A 80 -8.09 19.37 7.35
CA ASP A 80 -8.65 19.26 8.70
C ASP A 80 -9.47 20.53 8.97
N LYS A 81 -10.79 20.33 9.16
CA LYS A 81 -11.88 21.28 9.45
C LYS A 81 -11.52 22.75 9.74
#